data_AF-A0A9W6AAY2-F1
#
_entry.id   AF-A0A9W6AAY2-F1
#
_cell.length_a   1.000
_cell.length_b   1.000
_cell.length_c   1.000
_cell.angle_alpha   90.00
_cell.angle_beta   90.00
_cell.angle_gamma   90.00
#
_symmetry.space_group_name_H-M   'P 1'
#
loop_
_entity.id
_entity.type
_entity.pdbx_description
1 polymer ?
#
loop_
_entity_poly.entity_id
_entity_poly.type
_entity_poly.pdbx_seq_one_letter_code
_entity_poly.pdbx_strand_id
1 'polypeptide(L)'
;MSQLARWVRAHPGNEVVVPMNVVRVVSLQEIFTIGTEGLGACSAIVIASSHGAIVAHIPPRPMASASDPYAGDNNVRRLMAEVTTLYMRYRDEYFASHTDTVIVCALYQGAIALPDQVQIMHSALRRLGPSVWTYDVPGNYTNPGQGTVLAIGSRGLASLGLLNDGRARIYIEDQQYVSRPQS
;
A
#
# COMPACT_ATOMS: atom_id res chain seq x y z
N MET A 1 12.96 -14.55 -2.49
CA MET A 1 12.95 -13.40 -1.56
C MET A 1 12.35 -12.21 -2.29
N SER A 2 11.41 -11.51 -1.67
CA SER A 2 10.74 -10.33 -2.27
C SER A 2 11.72 -9.18 -2.48
N GLN A 3 11.37 -8.21 -3.34
CA GLN A 3 12.12 -6.98 -3.51
C GLN A 3 12.19 -6.18 -2.22
N LEU A 4 11.09 -6.14 -1.44
CA LEU A 4 11.06 -5.49 -0.13
C LEU A 4 12.10 -6.09 0.82
N ALA A 5 12.11 -7.41 1.00
CA ALA A 5 13.07 -8.09 1.87
C ALA A 5 14.52 -7.91 1.40
N ARG A 6 14.75 -7.87 0.07
CA ARG A 6 16.08 -7.58 -0.49
C ARG A 6 16.52 -6.16 -0.17
N TRP A 7 15.63 -5.18 -0.28
CA TRP A 7 15.97 -3.78 -0.01
C TRP A 7 16.17 -3.51 1.47
N VAL A 8 15.32 -4.04 2.35
CA VAL A 8 15.47 -3.99 3.82
C VAL A 8 16.85 -4.51 4.26
N ARG A 9 17.37 -5.54 3.57
CA ARG A 9 18.71 -6.07 3.85
C ARG A 9 19.82 -5.14 3.35
N ALA A 10 19.58 -4.42 2.26
CA ALA A 10 20.59 -3.65 1.55
C ALA A 10 20.75 -2.20 2.08
N HIS A 11 19.73 -1.59 2.69
CA HIS A 11 19.80 -0.20 3.17
C HIS A 11 19.43 -0.04 4.66
N PRO A 12 19.91 -0.92 5.55
CA PRO A 12 19.37 -1.11 6.89
C PRO A 12 19.15 0.21 7.65
N GLY A 13 17.91 0.41 8.08
CA GLY A 13 17.49 1.60 8.84
C GLY A 13 16.94 2.73 7.97
N ASN A 14 16.89 2.56 6.65
CA ASN A 14 16.26 3.50 5.72
C ASN A 14 14.95 2.95 5.12
N GLU A 15 14.43 1.86 5.66
CA GLU A 15 13.23 1.21 5.20
C GLU A 15 12.18 1.13 6.31
N VAL A 16 10.91 1.28 5.92
CA VAL A 16 9.80 1.13 6.84
C VAL A 16 8.91 -0.01 6.38
N VAL A 17 8.91 -1.10 7.15
CA VAL A 17 7.97 -2.21 6.96
C VAL A 17 6.73 -1.94 7.80
N VAL A 18 5.56 -1.89 7.15
CA VAL A 18 4.27 -1.66 7.78
C VAL A 18 3.68 -3.01 8.22
N PRO A 19 3.51 -3.25 9.54
CA PRO A 19 2.93 -4.49 10.02
C PRO A 19 1.44 -4.61 9.67
N MET A 20 0.91 -5.83 9.75
CA MET A 20 -0.53 -6.07 9.65
C MET A 20 -1.31 -5.25 10.68
N ASN A 21 -2.44 -4.70 10.24
CA ASN A 21 -3.36 -3.87 11.03
C ASN A 21 -2.83 -2.48 11.41
N VAL A 22 -1.86 -1.96 10.66
CA VAL A 22 -1.16 -0.70 10.95
C VAL A 22 -1.16 0.21 9.72
N VAL A 23 -1.20 1.53 9.96
CA VAL A 23 -0.92 2.58 8.97
C VAL A 23 0.40 3.27 9.32
N ARG A 24 1.20 3.60 8.31
CA ARG A 24 2.41 4.42 8.46
C ARG A 24 2.49 5.45 7.35
N VAL A 25 3.08 6.59 7.67
CA VAL A 25 3.46 7.65 6.74
C VAL A 25 4.95 7.90 6.88
N VAL A 26 5.63 8.20 5.77
CA VAL A 26 7.05 8.56 5.75
C VAL A 26 7.34 9.69 4.77
N SER A 27 8.40 10.44 5.04
CA SER A 27 9.08 11.27 4.03
C SER A 27 9.96 10.37 3.16
N LEU A 28 9.68 10.32 1.86
CA LEU A 28 10.50 9.62 0.86
C LEU A 28 11.69 10.45 0.36
N GLN A 29 11.91 11.63 0.95
CA GLN A 29 13.16 12.37 0.83
C GLN A 29 14.22 11.87 1.82
N GLU A 30 13.77 11.26 2.92
CA GLU A 30 14.63 10.74 3.99
C GLU A 30 14.69 9.21 3.95
N ILE A 31 13.54 8.57 3.78
CA ILE A 31 13.39 7.12 3.78
C ILE A 31 13.57 6.57 2.36
N PHE A 32 14.32 5.47 2.24
CA PHE A 32 14.56 4.77 0.98
C PHE A 32 13.28 4.13 0.44
N THR A 33 12.56 3.38 1.29
CA THR A 33 11.32 2.69 0.90
C THR A 33 10.36 2.53 2.09
N ILE A 34 9.07 2.49 1.80
CA ILE A 34 8.04 1.98 2.72
C ILE A 34 7.27 0.86 2.03
N GLY A 35 6.86 -0.17 2.76
CA GLY A 35 6.09 -1.26 2.18
C GLY A 35 5.55 -2.24 3.21
N THR A 36 4.82 -3.24 2.73
CA THR A 36 4.33 -4.35 3.52
C THR A 36 4.44 -5.65 2.73
N GLU A 37 4.42 -6.77 3.42
CA GLU A 37 4.50 -8.10 2.85
C GLU A 37 3.59 -9.09 3.56
N GLY A 38 3.42 -10.27 2.97
CA GLY A 38 2.62 -11.34 3.55
C GLY A 38 1.13 -11.02 3.57
N LEU A 39 0.62 -10.31 2.55
CA LEU A 39 -0.79 -9.94 2.52
C LEU A 39 -1.72 -11.16 2.62
N GLY A 40 -1.44 -12.28 1.94
CA GLY A 40 -2.27 -13.48 2.05
C GLY A 40 -3.72 -13.22 1.59
N ALA A 41 -4.64 -12.94 2.51
CA ALA A 41 -6.01 -12.50 2.21
C ALA A 41 -6.28 -11.02 2.61
N CYS A 42 -5.26 -10.30 3.07
CA CYS A 42 -5.33 -8.91 3.49
C CYS A 42 -5.40 -7.96 2.30
N SER A 43 -5.80 -6.73 2.57
CA SER A 43 -5.70 -5.63 1.62
C SER A 43 -4.55 -4.69 2.02
N ALA A 44 -4.05 -3.92 1.06
CA ALA A 44 -3.15 -2.83 1.32
C ALA A 44 -3.63 -1.55 0.65
N ILE A 45 -3.23 -0.41 1.21
CA ILE A 45 -3.36 0.88 0.56
C ILE A 45 -1.98 1.47 0.40
N VAL A 46 -1.72 2.08 -0.76
CA VAL A 46 -0.57 2.94 -1.00
C VAL A 46 -1.07 4.28 -1.53
N ILE A 47 -0.68 5.36 -0.86
CA ILE A 47 -0.77 6.72 -1.40
C ILE A 47 0.66 7.22 -1.47
N ALA A 48 1.18 7.50 -2.66
CA ALA A 48 2.59 7.86 -2.81
C ALA A 48 2.81 8.99 -3.81
N SER A 49 3.64 9.95 -3.41
CA SER A 49 4.25 10.97 -4.24
C SER A 49 5.77 10.82 -4.22
N SER A 50 6.50 11.60 -5.02
CA SER A 50 7.96 11.65 -4.94
C SER A 50 8.52 12.12 -3.58
N HIS A 51 7.67 12.70 -2.73
CA HIS A 51 8.05 13.34 -1.47
C HIS A 51 7.67 12.52 -0.23
N GLY A 52 6.54 11.80 -0.27
CA GLY A 52 6.09 11.00 0.86
C GLY A 52 5.12 9.90 0.46
N ALA A 53 4.93 8.95 1.36
CA ALA A 53 4.00 7.85 1.14
C ALA A 53 3.28 7.44 2.42
N ILE A 54 2.01 7.05 2.26
CA ILE A 54 1.21 6.35 3.26
C ILE A 54 1.03 4.91 2.79
N VAL A 55 1.31 3.96 3.68
CA VAL A 55 1.03 2.54 3.48
C VAL A 55 0.20 2.01 4.64
N ALA A 56 -0.84 1.25 4.33
CA ALA A 56 -1.67 0.53 5.30
C ALA A 56 -1.72 -0.96 4.95
N HIS A 57 -1.59 -1.84 5.95
CA HIS A 57 -1.85 -3.27 5.82
C HIS A 57 -3.13 -3.62 6.60
N ILE A 58 -4.17 -4.02 5.89
CA ILE A 58 -5.54 -4.15 6.40
C ILE A 58 -5.95 -5.63 6.41
N PRO A 59 -6.05 -6.28 7.58
CA PRO A 59 -6.52 -7.66 7.64
C PRO A 59 -8.03 -7.75 7.37
N PRO A 60 -8.52 -8.89 6.81
CA PRO A 60 -9.94 -9.14 6.60
C PRO A 60 -10.77 -8.96 7.88
N ARG A 61 -10.18 -9.39 9.00
CA ARG A 61 -10.76 -9.35 10.32
C ARG A 61 -9.65 -9.19 11.36
N PRO A 62 -9.79 -8.29 12.35
CA PRO A 62 -8.85 -8.22 13.45
C PRO A 62 -8.99 -9.44 14.36
N MET A 63 -7.86 -10.01 14.83
CA MET A 63 -7.85 -11.24 15.64
C MET A 63 -8.69 -11.16 16.93
N ALA A 64 -8.93 -9.95 17.46
CA ALA A 64 -9.55 -9.76 18.78
C ALA A 64 -11.09 -9.81 18.80
N SER A 65 -11.79 -9.95 17.66
CA SER A 65 -13.25 -9.83 17.61
C SER A 65 -13.93 -10.93 16.80
N ALA A 66 -13.86 -12.16 17.28
CA ALA A 66 -14.51 -13.32 16.66
C ALA A 66 -16.05 -13.30 16.76
N SER A 67 -16.64 -12.54 17.71
CA SER A 67 -18.08 -12.49 17.95
C SER A 67 -18.83 -11.36 17.22
N ASP A 68 -18.16 -10.26 16.85
CA ASP A 68 -18.79 -9.16 16.11
C ASP A 68 -18.76 -9.47 14.59
N PRO A 69 -19.93 -9.65 13.93
CA PRO A 69 -19.99 -9.91 12.49
C PRO A 69 -19.48 -8.73 11.66
N TYR A 70 -19.47 -7.51 12.20
CA TYR A 70 -18.98 -6.31 11.52
C TYR A 70 -17.54 -5.94 11.87
N ALA A 71 -16.83 -6.80 12.62
CA ALA A 71 -15.47 -6.52 13.08
C ALA A 71 -14.49 -6.19 11.96
N GLY A 72 -14.60 -6.87 10.81
CA GLY A 72 -13.80 -6.61 9.61
C GLY A 72 -14.03 -5.20 9.07
N ASP A 73 -15.29 -4.88 8.74
CA ASP A 73 -15.67 -3.58 8.20
C ASP A 73 -15.37 -2.43 9.15
N ASN A 74 -15.63 -2.61 10.45
CA ASN A 74 -15.31 -1.61 11.47
C ASN A 74 -13.80 -1.37 11.54
N ASN A 75 -12.98 -2.42 11.39
CA ASN A 75 -11.54 -2.28 11.32
C ASN A 75 -11.07 -1.55 10.07
N VAL A 76 -11.67 -1.84 8.90
CA VAL A 76 -11.39 -1.12 7.66
C VAL A 76 -11.74 0.37 7.82
N ARG A 77 -12.92 0.70 8.35
CA ARG A 77 -13.34 2.09 8.61
C ARG A 77 -12.36 2.82 9.53
N ARG A 78 -11.91 2.16 10.60
CA ARG A 78 -10.91 2.70 11.54
C ARG A 78 -9.59 3.01 10.83
N LEU A 79 -9.05 2.06 10.06
CA LEU A 79 -7.79 2.27 9.33
C LEU A 79 -7.94 3.33 8.22
N MET A 80 -9.10 3.40 7.56
CA MET A 80 -9.38 4.46 6.57
C MET A 80 -9.47 5.85 7.19
N ALA A 81 -10.00 5.97 8.41
CA ALA A 81 -9.99 7.23 9.14
C ALA A 81 -8.55 7.67 9.46
N GLU A 82 -7.68 6.73 9.84
CA GLU A 82 -6.25 6.98 10.08
C GLU A 82 -5.52 7.40 8.80
N VAL A 83 -5.69 6.64 7.70
CA VAL A 83 -5.15 6.99 6.36
C VAL A 83 -5.58 8.40 5.95
N THR A 84 -6.87 8.72 6.07
CA THR A 84 -7.41 10.04 5.70
C THR A 84 -6.83 11.14 6.58
N THR A 85 -6.71 10.90 7.89
CA THR A 85 -6.13 11.86 8.84
C THR A 85 -4.67 12.16 8.51
N LEU A 86 -3.87 11.13 8.23
CA LEU A 86 -2.47 11.29 7.82
C LEU A 86 -2.35 12.01 6.48
N TYR A 87 -3.20 11.66 5.51
CA TYR A 87 -3.21 12.35 4.22
C TYR A 87 -3.50 13.84 4.38
N MET A 88 -4.53 14.22 5.15
CA MET A 88 -4.84 15.64 5.36
C MET A 88 -3.72 16.36 6.11
N ARG A 89 -3.10 15.72 7.11
CA ARG A 89 -2.01 16.30 7.89
C ARG A 89 -0.79 16.64 7.03
N TYR A 90 -0.43 15.77 6.10
CA TYR A 90 0.77 15.92 5.25
C TYR A 90 0.44 16.35 3.82
N ARG A 91 -0.77 16.85 3.57
CA ARG A 91 -1.25 17.14 2.22
C ARG A 91 -0.33 18.10 1.48
N ASP A 92 0.01 19.21 2.12
CA ASP A 92 0.78 20.28 1.47
C ASP A 92 2.29 19.99 1.46
N GLU A 93 2.76 19.14 2.39
CA GLU A 93 4.17 18.77 2.52
C GLU A 93 4.55 17.61 1.59
N TYR A 94 3.76 16.53 1.58
CA TYR A 94 4.07 15.31 0.83
C TYR A 94 3.23 15.18 -0.43
N PHE A 95 1.95 15.55 -0.39
CA PHE A 95 0.98 15.18 -1.44
C PHE A 95 0.55 16.36 -2.32
N ALA A 96 1.33 17.44 -2.35
CA ALA A 96 1.08 18.60 -3.22
C ALA A 96 1.44 18.33 -4.69
N SER A 97 2.30 17.33 -4.94
CA SER A 97 2.71 16.88 -6.27
C SER A 97 1.87 15.69 -6.74
N HIS A 98 2.14 15.21 -7.96
CA HIS A 98 1.48 14.03 -8.51
C HIS A 98 1.53 12.87 -7.51
N THR A 99 0.36 12.38 -7.14
CA THR A 99 0.18 11.35 -6.11
C THR A 99 -0.62 10.21 -6.71
N ASP A 100 -0.05 9.01 -6.70
CA ASP A 100 -0.75 7.80 -7.08
C ASP A 100 -1.38 7.17 -5.84
N THR A 101 -2.63 6.72 -5.98
CA THR A 101 -3.38 6.04 -4.92
C THR A 101 -3.83 4.68 -5.41
N VAL A 102 -3.43 3.62 -4.71
CA VAL A 102 -3.71 2.23 -5.08
C VAL A 102 -4.27 1.46 -3.90
N ILE A 103 -5.37 0.76 -4.14
CA ILE A 103 -5.94 -0.26 -3.25
C ILE A 103 -5.52 -1.61 -3.82
N VAL A 104 -4.83 -2.42 -3.02
CA VAL A 104 -4.41 -3.77 -3.38
C VAL A 104 -5.24 -4.77 -2.58
N CYS A 105 -5.92 -5.72 -3.24
CA CYS A 105 -6.79 -6.67 -2.56
C CYS A 105 -6.77 -8.08 -3.19
N ALA A 106 -7.20 -9.07 -2.41
CA ALA A 106 -7.23 -10.46 -2.84
C ALA A 106 -8.36 -10.75 -3.85
N LEU A 107 -8.03 -11.48 -4.91
CA LEU A 107 -8.96 -12.14 -5.81
C LEU A 107 -9.04 -13.62 -5.44
N TYR A 108 -10.22 -14.11 -5.08
CA TYR A 108 -10.47 -15.51 -4.78
C TYR A 108 -11.47 -16.07 -5.80
N GLN A 109 -11.07 -17.14 -6.50
CA GLN A 109 -11.90 -17.78 -7.53
C GLN A 109 -12.44 -16.80 -8.60
N GLY A 110 -11.61 -15.84 -9.01
CA GLY A 110 -11.97 -14.86 -10.04
C GLY A 110 -12.84 -13.69 -9.56
N ALA A 111 -13.16 -13.62 -8.27
CA ALA A 111 -13.93 -12.53 -7.67
C ALA A 111 -13.14 -11.85 -6.53
N ILE A 112 -13.39 -10.56 -6.30
CA ILE A 112 -12.83 -9.86 -5.15
C ILE A 112 -13.34 -10.54 -3.87
N ALA A 113 -12.42 -10.95 -2.98
CA ALA A 113 -12.77 -11.77 -1.82
C ALA A 113 -13.64 -11.03 -0.80
N LEU A 114 -13.48 -9.71 -0.67
CA LEU A 114 -14.16 -8.87 0.33
C LEU A 114 -14.65 -7.56 -0.32
N PRO A 115 -15.68 -7.64 -1.20
CA PRO A 115 -16.11 -6.49 -2.00
C PRO A 115 -16.58 -5.31 -1.13
N ASP A 116 -17.25 -5.57 -0.01
CA ASP A 116 -17.71 -4.51 0.91
C ASP A 116 -16.55 -3.74 1.53
N GLN A 117 -15.47 -4.42 1.90
CA GLN A 117 -14.27 -3.78 2.44
C GLN A 117 -13.58 -2.93 1.38
N VAL A 118 -13.52 -3.40 0.13
CA VAL A 118 -13.01 -2.63 -1.00
C VAL A 118 -13.87 -1.41 -1.28
N GLN A 119 -15.21 -1.54 -1.20
CA GLN A 119 -16.14 -0.43 -1.33
C GLN A 119 -15.91 0.66 -0.25
N ILE A 120 -15.65 0.25 1.00
CA ILE A 120 -15.32 1.19 2.10
C ILE A 120 -14.01 1.93 1.79
N MET A 121 -12.95 1.22 1.39
CA MET A 121 -11.65 1.82 1.05
C MET A 121 -11.77 2.78 -0.14
N HIS A 122 -12.44 2.36 -1.21
CA HIS A 122 -12.67 3.16 -2.40
C HIS A 122 -13.49 4.43 -2.08
N SER A 123 -14.53 4.30 -1.26
CA SER A 123 -15.37 5.45 -0.86
C SER A 123 -14.58 6.48 -0.05
N ALA A 124 -13.75 6.02 0.90
CA ALA A 124 -12.92 6.90 1.72
C ALA A 124 -11.85 7.63 0.88
N LEU A 125 -11.31 6.98 -0.15
CA LEU A 125 -10.27 7.56 -1.02
C LEU A 125 -10.80 8.20 -2.30
N ARG A 126 -12.12 8.23 -2.53
CA ARG A 126 -12.74 8.62 -3.82
C ARG A 126 -12.15 9.89 -4.45
N ARG A 127 -11.84 10.91 -3.64
CA ARG A 127 -11.30 12.19 -4.13
C ARG A 127 -9.86 12.09 -4.66
N LEU A 128 -9.15 11.04 -4.31
CA LEU A 128 -7.79 10.76 -4.79
C LEU A 128 -7.77 9.86 -6.03
N GLY A 129 -8.94 9.44 -6.54
CA GLY A 129 -9.05 8.58 -7.71
C GLY A 129 -8.32 7.23 -7.55
N PRO A 130 -8.64 6.43 -6.52
CA PRO A 130 -7.90 5.22 -6.22
C PRO A 130 -8.05 4.20 -7.35
N SER A 131 -6.94 3.61 -7.79
CA SER A 131 -6.96 2.41 -8.64
C SER A 131 -7.07 1.16 -7.79
N VAL A 132 -7.77 0.14 -8.28
CA VAL A 132 -7.84 -1.17 -7.62
C VAL A 132 -6.93 -2.14 -8.35
N TRP A 133 -6.01 -2.75 -7.62
CA TRP A 133 -5.14 -3.83 -8.07
C TRP A 133 -5.49 -5.10 -7.32
N THR A 134 -5.53 -6.22 -8.02
CA THR A 134 -5.87 -7.51 -7.42
C THR A 134 -4.73 -8.50 -7.56
N TYR A 135 -4.60 -9.40 -6.58
CA TYR A 135 -3.68 -10.53 -6.63
C TYR A 135 -4.43 -11.83 -6.30
N ASP A 136 -4.07 -12.93 -6.96
CA ASP A 136 -4.78 -14.20 -6.81
C ASP A 136 -4.51 -14.88 -5.47
N VAL A 137 -5.56 -15.47 -4.90
CA VAL A 137 -5.53 -16.28 -3.67
C VAL A 137 -6.30 -17.59 -3.91
N PRO A 138 -5.79 -18.77 -3.51
CA PRO A 138 -4.50 -18.99 -2.84
C PRO A 138 -3.33 -18.63 -3.74
N GLY A 139 -2.26 -18.11 -3.13
CA GLY A 139 -1.15 -17.58 -3.88
C GLY A 139 -0.28 -18.65 -4.53
N ASN A 140 0.41 -18.27 -5.60
CA ASN A 140 1.51 -19.01 -6.16
C ASN A 140 2.76 -18.90 -5.28
N TYR A 141 3.04 -19.95 -4.51
CA TYR A 141 4.21 -20.04 -3.63
C TYR A 141 5.57 -19.94 -4.34
N THR A 142 5.63 -20.02 -5.68
CA THR A 142 6.86 -19.78 -6.44
C THR A 142 7.13 -18.30 -6.69
N ASN A 143 6.15 -17.41 -6.49
CA ASN A 143 6.35 -15.97 -6.63
C ASN A 143 6.79 -15.38 -5.28
N PRO A 144 8.08 -15.04 -5.11
CA PRO A 144 8.56 -14.50 -3.85
C PRO A 144 8.05 -13.08 -3.54
N GLY A 145 7.56 -12.35 -4.55
CA GLY A 145 6.93 -11.04 -4.38
C GLY A 145 5.46 -11.12 -4.01
N GLN A 146 4.82 -12.29 -4.06
CA GLN A 146 3.38 -12.37 -3.87
C GLN A 146 2.93 -11.79 -2.53
N GLY A 147 1.90 -10.94 -2.59
CA GLY A 147 1.39 -10.23 -1.42
C GLY A 147 2.39 -9.24 -0.83
N THR A 148 3.33 -8.71 -1.62
CA THR A 148 4.14 -7.54 -1.27
C THR A 148 3.65 -6.30 -2.00
N VAL A 149 3.73 -5.17 -1.30
CA VAL A 149 3.43 -3.85 -1.84
C VAL A 149 4.40 -2.86 -1.24
N LEU A 150 5.04 -2.03 -2.06
CA LEU A 150 5.99 -1.03 -1.59
C LEU A 150 5.99 0.23 -2.45
N ALA A 151 6.55 1.32 -1.92
CA ALA A 151 6.77 2.56 -2.61
C ALA A 151 8.17 3.11 -2.33
N ILE A 152 8.80 3.65 -3.39
CA ILE A 152 10.03 4.44 -3.32
C ILE A 152 9.79 5.82 -3.95
N GLY A 153 10.42 6.83 -3.38
CA GLY A 153 10.37 8.20 -3.90
C GLY A 153 11.77 8.73 -4.16
N SER A 154 11.95 10.03 -3.98
CA SER A 154 13.17 10.74 -4.40
C SER A 154 14.45 10.11 -3.86
N ARG A 155 14.50 9.76 -2.56
CA ARG A 155 15.68 9.16 -1.93
C ARG A 155 15.99 7.77 -2.49
N GLY A 156 14.97 6.91 -2.55
CA GLY A 156 15.12 5.54 -3.07
C GLY A 156 15.54 5.52 -4.54
N LEU A 157 14.94 6.38 -5.37
CA LEU A 157 15.30 6.51 -6.78
C LEU A 157 16.75 6.98 -6.96
N ALA A 158 17.17 8.00 -6.21
CA ALA A 158 18.54 8.49 -6.25
C ALA A 158 19.55 7.42 -5.83
N SER A 159 19.28 6.69 -4.73
CA SER A 159 20.15 5.60 -4.27
C SER A 159 20.27 4.45 -5.27
N LEU A 160 19.25 4.22 -6.09
CA LEU A 160 19.25 3.20 -7.15
C LEU A 160 19.79 3.72 -8.50
N GLY A 161 20.18 4.99 -8.61
CA GLY A 161 20.60 5.60 -9.88
C GLY A 161 19.47 5.67 -10.92
N LEU A 162 18.22 5.70 -10.46
CA LEU A 162 17.03 5.72 -11.32
C LEU A 162 16.58 7.16 -11.57
N LEU A 163 16.05 7.43 -12.77
CA LEU A 163 15.44 8.71 -13.10
C LEU A 163 14.32 9.07 -12.12
N ASN A 164 14.41 10.27 -11.55
CA ASN A 164 13.36 10.92 -10.78
C ASN A 164 12.57 11.85 -11.71
N ASP A 165 11.41 11.37 -12.14
CA ASP A 165 10.46 12.09 -13.00
C ASP A 165 9.43 12.90 -12.17
N GLY A 166 9.72 13.12 -10.89
CA GLY A 166 8.81 13.79 -9.96
C GLY A 166 7.72 12.89 -9.39
N ARG A 167 7.75 11.57 -9.66
CA ARG A 167 6.77 10.60 -9.16
C ARG A 167 7.40 9.57 -8.22
N ALA A 168 6.58 8.97 -7.37
CA ALA A 168 6.95 7.72 -6.70
C ALA A 168 6.89 6.56 -7.68
N ARG A 169 7.65 5.50 -7.39
CA ARG A 169 7.44 4.18 -7.99
C ARG A 169 6.82 3.25 -6.96
N ILE A 170 5.64 2.76 -7.28
CA ILE A 170 4.94 1.75 -6.49
C ILE A 170 5.25 0.40 -7.13
N TYR A 171 5.53 -0.62 -6.32
CA TYR A 171 5.70 -1.99 -6.77
C TYR A 171 4.67 -2.87 -6.05
N ILE A 172 4.02 -3.73 -6.81
CA ILE A 172 3.04 -4.72 -6.34
C ILE A 172 3.49 -6.06 -6.87
N GLU A 173 3.68 -7.03 -5.98
CA GLU A 173 4.24 -8.34 -6.33
C GLU A 173 5.59 -8.25 -7.08
N ASP A 174 6.45 -7.34 -6.63
CA ASP A 174 7.75 -6.99 -7.23
C ASP A 174 7.66 -6.43 -8.69
N GLN A 175 6.46 -6.19 -9.21
CA GLN A 175 6.22 -5.54 -10.49
C GLN A 175 5.92 -4.05 -10.30
N GLN A 176 6.56 -3.19 -11.09
CA GLN A 176 6.27 -1.76 -11.03
C GLN A 176 4.82 -1.52 -11.47
N TYR A 177 4.03 -0.91 -10.59
CA TYR A 177 2.71 -0.43 -10.91
C TYR A 177 2.82 0.74 -11.90
N VAL A 178 2.01 0.68 -12.95
CA VAL A 178 1.87 1.74 -13.93
C VAL A 178 0.41 2.19 -13.91
N SER A 179 0.17 3.43 -13.50
CA SER A 179 -1.16 4.04 -13.54
C SER A 179 -1.70 3.93 -14.96
N ARG A 180 -2.80 3.18 -15.13
CA ARG A 180 -3.52 3.19 -16.40
C ARG A 180 -4.21 4.54 -16.55
N PRO A 181 -4.24 5.13 -17.76
CA PRO A 181 -5.08 6.30 -18.01
C PRO A 181 -6.51 5.99 -17.58
N GLN A 182 -7.13 6.87 -16.82
CA GLN A 182 -8.58 6.81 -16.62
C GLN A 182 -9.21 7.04 -18.00
N SER A 183 -9.85 6.00 -18.54
CA SER A 183 -10.61 6.06 -19.79
C SER A 183 -11.86 6.91 -19.63
#